data_AF-A0A2N3VA73-F1
#
_entry.id   AF-A0A2N3VA73-F1
#
_cell.length_a   1.000
_cell.length_b   1.000
_cell.length_c   1.000
_cell.angle_alpha   90.00
_cell.angle_beta   90.00
_cell.angle_gamma   90.00
#
_symmetry.space_group_name_H-M   'P 1'
#
loop_
_entity.id
_entity.type
_entity.pdbx_description
1 polymer ?
#
loop_
_entity_poly.entity_id
_entity_poly.type
_entity_poly.pdbx_seq_one_letter_code
_entity_poly.pdbx_strand_id
1 'polypeptide(L)' 'MTDIPEGDTRAFMTAAGLPPAFVEGAAVGQSFVRHGHNETITDDIERALGRSARGYAAWAADHRAAFAPVVAGVASGPS' A
#
# COMPACT_ATOMS: atom_id res chain seq x y z
N MET A 1 -16.37 -5.27 -1.45
CA MET A 1 -15.25 -4.32 -1.44
C MET A 1 -15.60 -3.26 -2.46
N THR A 2 -15.86 -2.04 -2.01
CA THR A 2 -16.24 -0.94 -2.90
C THR A 2 -14.99 -0.14 -3.17
N ASP A 3 -14.64 0.05 -4.44
CA ASP A 3 -13.53 0.91 -4.81
C ASP A 3 -13.83 2.35 -4.37
N ILE A 4 -12.82 2.99 -3.78
CA ILE A 4 -12.89 4.41 -3.45
C ILE A 4 -12.73 5.21 -4.76
N PRO A 5 -13.68 6.12 -5.09
CA PRO A 5 -13.54 7.03 -6.22
C PRO A 5 -12.20 7.80 -6.18
N GLU A 6 -11.62 8.10 -7.33
CA GLU A 6 -10.29 8.74 -7.39
C GLU A 6 -10.25 10.10 -6.68
N GLY A 7 -11.32 10.88 -6.79
CA GLY A 7 -11.47 12.16 -6.09
C GLY A 7 -11.36 12.03 -4.57
N ASP A 8 -11.88 10.94 -4.02
CA ASP A 8 -11.91 10.68 -2.58
C ASP A 8 -10.53 10.29 -2.04
N THR A 9 -9.63 9.80 -2.91
CA THR A 9 -8.29 9.33 -2.52
C THR A 9 -7.38 10.49 -2.10
N ARG A 10 -7.38 11.61 -2.86
CA ARG A 10 -6.60 12.80 -2.49
C ARG A 10 -7.11 13.45 -1.21
N ALA A 11 -8.43 13.57 -1.09
CA ALA A 11 -9.09 14.14 0.09
C ALA A 11 -8.76 13.32 1.35
N PHE A 12 -8.84 11.99 1.24
CA PHE A 12 -8.48 11.08 2.32
C PHE A 12 -7.01 11.25 2.76
N MET A 13 -6.06 11.23 1.81
CA MET A 13 -4.64 11.36 2.13
C MET A 13 -4.30 12.73 2.75
N THR A 14 -4.94 13.79 2.27
CA THR A 14 -4.78 15.15 2.83
C THR A 14 -5.32 15.22 4.26
N ALA A 15 -6.50 14.66 4.50
CA ALA A 15 -7.10 14.58 5.83
C ALA A 15 -6.28 13.73 6.82
N ALA A 16 -5.55 12.73 6.30
CA ALA A 16 -4.59 11.93 7.07
C ALA A 16 -3.27 12.67 7.40
N GLY A 17 -3.11 13.94 6.96
CA GLY A 17 -1.95 14.76 7.27
C GLY A 17 -0.72 14.45 6.40
N LEU A 18 -0.90 13.78 5.25
CA LEU A 18 0.22 13.48 4.36
C LEU A 18 0.70 14.73 3.61
N PRO A 19 2.02 14.88 3.37
CA PRO A 19 2.56 16.03 2.67
C PRO A 19 1.99 16.18 1.24
N PRO A 20 1.76 17.41 0.74
CA PRO A 20 1.17 17.62 -0.59
C PRO A 20 1.91 16.90 -1.73
N ALA A 21 3.24 16.90 -1.72
CA ALA A 21 4.04 16.19 -2.71
C ALA A 21 3.81 14.67 -2.69
N PHE A 22 3.54 14.10 -1.51
CA PHE A 22 3.20 12.69 -1.37
C PHE A 22 1.80 12.40 -1.91
N VAL A 23 0.81 13.24 -1.57
CA VAL A 23 -0.58 13.11 -2.04
C VAL A 23 -0.63 13.08 -3.57
N GLU A 24 0.05 14.02 -4.22
CA GLU A 24 0.07 14.10 -5.69
C GLU A 24 0.81 12.91 -6.32
N GLY A 25 1.99 12.56 -5.80
CA GLY A 25 2.75 11.41 -6.31
C GLY A 25 1.97 10.09 -6.19
N ALA A 26 1.31 9.87 -5.05
CA ALA A 26 0.50 8.69 -4.81
C ALA A 26 -0.74 8.65 -5.70
N ALA A 27 -1.42 9.77 -5.91
CA ALA A 27 -2.59 9.85 -6.79
C ALA A 27 -2.22 9.55 -8.25
N VAL A 28 -1.11 10.11 -8.74
CA VAL A 28 -0.60 9.83 -10.09
C VAL A 28 -0.21 8.35 -10.23
N GLY A 29 0.52 7.80 -9.26
CA GLY A 29 0.93 6.39 -9.28
C GLY A 29 -0.26 5.43 -9.26
N GLN A 30 -1.29 5.71 -8.46
CA GLN A 30 -2.52 4.92 -8.45
C GLN A 30 -3.27 4.98 -9.78
N SER A 31 -3.38 6.16 -10.39
CA SER A 31 -3.99 6.31 -11.69
C SER A 31 -3.24 5.48 -12.75
N PHE A 32 -1.90 5.58 -12.77
CA PHE A 32 -1.06 4.77 -13.66
C PHE A 32 -1.31 3.26 -13.52
N VAL A 33 -1.32 2.75 -12.28
CA VAL A 33 -1.61 1.34 -11.98
C VAL A 33 -3.02 0.94 -12.44
N ARG A 34 -4.04 1.75 -12.16
CA ARG A 34 -5.44 1.44 -12.52
C ARG A 34 -5.67 1.33 -14.03
N HIS A 35 -4.85 1.99 -14.83
CA HIS A 35 -4.90 1.90 -16.30
C HIS A 35 -4.09 0.72 -16.86
N GLY A 36 -3.76 -0.29 -16.04
CA GLY A 36 -3.10 -1.54 -16.45
C GLY A 36 -1.60 -1.42 -16.67
N HIS A 37 -0.99 -0.28 -16.32
CA HIS A 37 0.43 -0.05 -16.59
C HIS A 37 1.39 -0.76 -15.61
N ASN A 38 0.89 -1.59 -14.70
CA ASN A 38 1.69 -2.41 -13.79
C ASN A 38 1.50 -3.93 -13.96
N GLU A 39 0.91 -4.36 -15.08
CA GLU A 39 0.60 -5.78 -15.34
C GLU A 39 1.76 -6.56 -15.97
N THR A 40 2.78 -5.85 -16.50
CA THR A 40 3.93 -6.48 -17.13
C THR A 40 4.77 -7.25 -16.12
N ILE A 41 4.91 -8.56 -16.34
CA ILE A 41 5.80 -9.44 -15.58
C ILE A 41 7.08 -9.68 -16.39
N THR A 42 8.23 -9.54 -15.75
CA THR A 42 9.56 -9.79 -16.34
C THR A 42 10.32 -10.86 -15.54
N ASP A 43 11.41 -11.37 -16.10
CA ASP A 43 12.32 -12.34 -15.50
C ASP A 43 13.55 -11.69 -14.85
N ASP A 44 13.53 -10.36 -14.64
CA ASP A 44 14.72 -9.60 -14.23
C ASP A 44 15.29 -10.07 -12.89
N ILE A 45 14.44 -10.49 -11.95
CA ILE A 45 14.88 -11.03 -10.65
C ILE A 45 15.63 -12.35 -10.85
N GLU A 46 15.13 -13.22 -11.73
CA GLU A 46 15.78 -14.50 -12.03
C GLU A 46 17.13 -14.26 -12.71
N ARG A 47 17.16 -13.38 -13.71
CA ARG A 47 18.38 -13.03 -14.42
C ARG A 47 19.43 -12.37 -13.53
N ALA A 48 19.03 -11.49 -12.61
CA ALA A 48 19.96 -10.77 -11.76
C ALA A 48 20.42 -11.58 -10.53
N LEU A 49 19.55 -12.40 -9.95
CA LEU A 49 19.77 -13.04 -8.65
C LEU A 49 19.79 -14.57 -8.69
N GLY A 50 19.53 -15.20 -9.84
CA GLY A 50 19.52 -16.64 -10.00
C GLY A 50 18.39 -17.37 -9.26
N ARG A 51 17.35 -16.64 -8.84
CA ARG A 51 16.19 -17.19 -8.14
C ARG A 51 14.90 -16.53 -8.61
N SER A 52 13.79 -17.27 -8.53
CA SER A 52 12.48 -16.72 -8.86
C SER A 52 12.07 -15.57 -7.94
N ALA A 53 11.29 -14.65 -8.51
CA ALA A 53 10.62 -13.60 -7.76
C ALA A 53 9.74 -14.20 -6.65
N ARG A 54 9.75 -13.57 -5.49
CA ARG A 54 8.91 -14.02 -4.37
C ARG A 54 7.46 -13.64 -4.66
N GLY A 55 6.54 -14.61 -4.56
CA GLY A 55 5.11 -14.34 -4.66
C GLY A 55 4.58 -13.49 -3.50
N TYR A 56 3.63 -12.59 -3.80
CA TYR A 56 3.05 -11.70 -2.79
C TYR A 56 2.35 -12.46 -1.66
N ALA A 57 1.68 -13.58 -1.95
CA ALA A 57 1.04 -14.41 -0.93
C ALA A 57 2.03 -14.94 0.11
N ALA A 58 3.21 -15.38 -0.33
CA ALA A 58 4.27 -15.80 0.58
C ALA A 58 4.80 -14.63 1.41
N TRP A 59 4.94 -13.45 0.80
CA TRP A 59 5.34 -12.24 1.55
C TRP A 59 4.30 -11.85 2.60
N ALA A 60 3.01 -11.86 2.25
CA ALA A 60 1.92 -11.50 3.14
C ALA A 60 1.81 -12.46 4.33
N ALA A 61 2.02 -13.76 4.11
CA ALA A 61 2.06 -14.75 5.19
C ALA A 61 3.15 -14.45 6.22
N ASP A 62 4.37 -14.11 5.77
CA ASP A 62 5.48 -13.75 6.64
C ASP A 62 5.23 -12.46 7.44
N HIS A 63 4.52 -11.49 6.85
CA HIS A 63 4.33 -10.16 7.42
C HIS A 63 2.97 -9.97 8.10
N ARG A 64 2.17 -11.03 8.24
CA ARG A 64 0.81 -10.97 8.81
C ARG A 64 0.74 -10.26 10.16
N ALA A 65 1.80 -10.33 10.97
CA ALA A 65 1.85 -9.70 12.28
C ALA A 65 1.75 -8.15 12.21
N ALA A 66 2.24 -7.54 11.12
CA ALA A 66 2.12 -6.09 10.92
C ALA A 66 0.66 -5.63 10.69
N PHE A 67 -0.24 -6.56 10.38
CA PHE A 67 -1.67 -6.32 10.17
C PHE A 67 -2.54 -6.77 11.35
N ALA A 68 -1.92 -7.23 12.45
CA ALA A 68 -2.66 -7.60 13.63
C ALA A 68 -3.32 -6.35 14.25
N PRO A 69 -4.55 -6.46 14.81
CA PRO A 69 -5.18 -5.36 15.51
C PRO A 69 -4.28 -4.86 16.65
N VAL A 70 -4.08 -3.55 16.73
CA VAL A 70 -3.55 -2.95 17.95
C VAL A 70 -4.67 -3.05 19.00
N VAL A 71 -4.51 -3.93 19.98
CA VAL A 71 -5.40 -3.96 21.13
C VAL A 71 -5.17 -2.66 21.89
N ALA A 72 -6.08 -1.70 21.77
CA ALA A 72 -5.99 -0.45 22.52
C ALA A 72 -6.14 -0.78 24.01
N GLY A 73 -5.01 -0.82 24.73
CA GLY A 73 -5.02 -0.87 26.18
C GLY A 73 -5.71 0.38 26.72
N VAL A 74 -6.65 0.18 27.66
CA VAL A 74 -7.37 1.22 28.40
C VAL A 74 -6.40 2.17 29.12
N ALA A 75 -5.96 3.23 28.43
CA ALA A 75 -5.24 4.32 29.07
C ALA A 75 -6.27 5.25 29.73
N SER A 76 -6.42 5.09 31.05
CA SER A 76 -7.19 5.97 31.93
C SER A 76 -6.75 7.43 31.75
N GLY A 77 -7.70 8.35 31.53
CA GLY A 77 -7.45 9.79 31.45
C GLY A 77 -7.20 10.40 32.84
N PRO A 78 -6.42 11.49 32.94
CA PRO A 78 -6.12 12.14 34.22
C PRO A 78 -7.33 12.94 34.75
N SER A 79 -7.44 12.95 36.08
CA SER A 79 -8.49 13.60 36.90
C SER A 79 -8.55 15.12 36.79
#